data_AF-A0A6P0SY67-F1
#
_entry.id   AF-A0A6P0SY67-F1
#
_cell.length_a   1.000
_cell.length_b   1.000
_cell.length_c   1.000
_cell.angle_alpha   90.00
_cell.angle_beta   90.00
_cell.angle_gamma   90.00
#
_symmetry.space_group_name_H-M   'P 1'
#
loop_
_entity.id
_entity.type
_entity.pdbx_description
1 polymer ?
#
loop_
_entity_poly.entity_id
_entity_poly.type
_entity_poly.pdbx_seq_one_letter_code
_entity_poly.pdbx_strand_id
1 'polypeptide(L)' 'QIRLDSVPVLTTDQVGLSRDFKEAIAFAVLAYWRNLGIPGNLPQVTGASEAVCLGNLYSPRSQHQSS' A
#
# COMPACT_ATOMS: atom_id res chain seq x y z
N GLN A 1 -16.66 -20.22 -19.02
CA GLN A 1 -15.47 -20.25 -19.90
C GLN A 1 -14.26 -19.90 -19.05
N ILE A 2 -13.34 -20.83 -18.83
CA ILE A 2 -12.05 -20.55 -18.19
C ILE A 2 -11.19 -19.92 -19.31
N ARG A 3 -10.58 -18.76 -19.05
CA ARG A 3 -9.97 -17.88 -20.08
C ARG A 3 -8.43 -17.88 -20.03
N LEU A 4 -7.83 -18.77 -19.25
CA LEU A 4 -6.40 -18.77 -18.91
C LEU A 4 -5.85 -20.22 -18.93
N ASP A 5 -6.03 -20.91 -20.05
CA ASP A 5 -5.83 -22.37 -20.15
C ASP A 5 -4.41 -22.84 -19.80
N SER A 6 -3.40 -21.96 -19.86
CA SER A 6 -2.00 -22.29 -19.56
C SER A 6 -1.42 -21.55 -18.35
N VAL A 7 -2.18 -20.70 -17.65
CA VAL A 7 -1.65 -19.88 -16.55
C VAL A 7 -2.17 -20.42 -15.22
N PRO A 8 -1.30 -20.92 -14.32
CA PRO A 8 -1.70 -21.36 -12.99
C PRO A 8 -2.33 -20.20 -12.21
N VAL A 9 -3.51 -20.44 -11.63
CA VAL A 9 -4.18 -19.48 -10.75
C VAL A 9 -4.00 -19.94 -9.31
N LEU A 10 -3.37 -19.10 -8.50
CA LEU A 10 -3.11 -19.35 -7.08
C LEU A 10 -3.74 -18.26 -6.21
N THR A 11 -4.00 -18.57 -4.94
CA THR A 11 -4.29 -17.56 -3.92
C THR A 11 -2.98 -17.01 -3.35
N THR A 12 -3.06 -15.81 -2.78
CA THR A 12 -1.90 -15.22 -2.09
C THR A 12 -1.51 -16.04 -0.85
N ASP A 13 -2.45 -16.75 -0.23
CA ASP A 13 -2.16 -17.63 0.92
C ASP A 13 -1.18 -18.74 0.55
N GLN A 14 -1.31 -19.29 -0.66
CA GLN A 14 -0.43 -20.34 -1.19
C GLN A 14 1.03 -19.88 -1.37
N VAL A 15 1.27 -18.56 -1.36
CA VAL A 15 2.61 -17.97 -1.45
C VAL A 15 3.00 -17.21 -0.17
N GLY A 16 2.30 -17.46 0.95
CA GLY A 16 2.65 -16.93 2.27
C GLY A 16 2.13 -15.52 2.57
N LEU A 17 1.24 -14.97 1.73
CA LEU A 17 0.58 -13.68 1.98
C LEU A 17 -0.91 -13.89 2.21
N SER A 18 -1.35 -13.70 3.46
CA SER A 18 -2.77 -13.82 3.80
C SER A 18 -3.65 -12.96 2.88
N ARG A 19 -4.63 -13.59 2.26
CA ARG A 19 -5.67 -12.93 1.45
C ARG A 19 -6.36 -11.82 2.22
N ASP A 20 -6.67 -12.06 3.49
CA ASP A 20 -7.48 -11.18 4.33
C ASP A 20 -6.69 -9.94 4.76
N PHE A 21 -5.36 -10.05 4.85
CA PHE A 21 -4.50 -8.96 5.31
C PHE A 21 -3.77 -8.20 4.20
N LYS A 22 -3.81 -8.66 2.95
CA LYS A 22 -3.01 -8.08 1.84
C LYS A 22 -3.21 -6.56 1.66
N GLU A 23 -4.43 -6.06 1.83
CA GLU A 23 -4.76 -4.64 1.65
C GLU A 23 -4.28 -3.81 2.84
N ALA A 24 -4.46 -4.32 4.06
CA ALA A 24 -3.92 -3.68 5.27
C ALA A 24 -2.38 -3.61 5.23
N ILE A 25 -1.72 -4.67 4.77
CA ILE A 25 -0.27 -4.70 4.53
C ILE A 25 0.12 -3.65 3.48
N ALA A 26 -0.64 -3.50 2.39
CA ALA A 26 -0.37 -2.47 1.39
C ALA A 26 -0.42 -1.05 1.99
N PHE A 27 -1.40 -0.74 2.86
CA PHE A 27 -1.45 0.55 3.56
C PHE A 27 -0.26 0.75 4.52
N ALA A 28 0.17 -0.30 5.23
CA ALA A 28 1.35 -0.23 6.10
C ALA A 28 2.63 0.06 5.30
N VAL A 29 2.80 -0.59 4.14
CA VAL A 29 3.92 -0.32 3.22
C VAL A 29 3.86 1.12 2.69
N LEU A 30 2.69 1.62 2.31
CA LEU A 30 2.53 3.02 1.87
C LEU A 30 2.90 4.03 2.97
N ALA A 31 2.55 3.76 4.22
CA ALA A 31 2.95 4.60 5.35
C ALA A 31 4.48 4.58 5.57
N TYR A 32 5.10 3.40 5.47
CA TYR A 32 6.56 3.26 5.54
C TYR A 32 7.27 4.02 4.41
N TRP A 33 6.79 3.89 3.18
CA TRP A 33 7.31 4.63 2.03
C TRP A 33 7.13 6.13 2.16
N ARG A 34 6.00 6.60 2.69
CA ARG A 34 5.81 8.03 3.01
C ARG A 34 6.88 8.53 3.97
N ASN A 35 7.21 7.76 5.00
CA ASN A 35 8.24 8.11 5.97
C ASN A 35 9.66 8.15 5.36
N LEU A 36 9.91 7.34 4.32
CA LEU A 36 11.18 7.33 3.58
C LEU A 36 11.22 8.30 2.38
N GLY A 37 10.12 8.95 2.03
CA GLY A 37 10.04 9.77 0.82
C GLY A 37 10.03 8.97 -0.49
N ILE A 38 9.60 7.71 -0.45
CA ILE A 38 9.48 6.84 -1.63
C ILE A 38 8.09 7.03 -2.27
N PRO A 39 7.99 7.28 -3.60
CA PRO A 39 6.70 7.35 -4.29
C PRO A 39 5.85 6.09 -4.11
N GLY A 40 4.56 6.27 -3.83
CA GLY A 40 3.63 5.17 -3.56
C GLY A 40 2.69 4.84 -4.72
N ASN A 41 2.62 5.69 -5.75
CA ASN A 41 1.86 5.43 -6.98
C ASN A 41 2.79 5.08 -8.15
N LEU A 42 2.25 4.32 -9.10
CA LEU A 42 2.82 4.16 -10.42
C LEU A 42 1.95 4.93 -11.43
N PRO A 43 2.44 6.00 -12.07
CA PRO A 43 1.68 6.80 -13.04
C PRO A 43 0.96 6.00 -14.12
N GLN A 44 1.61 4.95 -14.63
CA GLN A 44 1.01 4.06 -15.66
C GLN A 44 -0.23 3.29 -15.17
N VAL A 45 -0.38 3.11 -13.85
CA VAL A 45 -1.54 2.45 -13.23
C VAL A 45 -2.59 3.47 -12.81
N THR A 46 -2.17 4.63 -12.29
CA THR A 46 -3.10 5.63 -11.71
C THR A 46 -3.51 6.75 -12.67
N GLY A 47 -2.82 6.92 -13.80
CA GLY A 47 -3.01 8.05 -14.72
C GLY A 47 -2.50 9.40 -14.20
N ALA A 48 -1.76 9.41 -13.07
CA ALA A 48 -1.16 10.63 -12.54
C ALA A 48 -0.06 11.16 -13.46
N SER A 49 0.19 12.48 -13.44
CA SER A 49 1.25 13.11 -14.24
C SER A 49 2.66 12.73 -13.79
N GLU A 50 2.83 12.36 -12.52
CA GLU A 50 4.13 12.07 -11.92
C GLU A 50 4.02 11.05 -10.77
N ALA A 51 5.17 10.49 -10.38
CA ALA A 51 5.29 9.61 -9.23
C ALA A 51 5.44 10.45 -7.95
N VAL A 52 4.56 10.23 -6.96
CA VAL A 52 4.46 11.03 -5.74
C VAL A 52 4.38 10.14 -4.50
N CYS A 53 4.85 10.67 -3.37
CA CYS A 53 4.65 10.06 -2.05
C CYS A 53 3.17 10.16 -1.66
N LEU A 54 2.52 9.03 -1.40
CA LEU A 54 1.12 8.98 -1.00
C LEU A 54 0.94 9.18 0.51
N GLY A 55 -0.21 9.75 0.91
CA GLY A 55 -0.59 9.94 2.30
C GLY A 55 0.02 11.17 2.98
N ASN A 56 -0.47 11.45 4.21
CA ASN A 56 -0.07 12.57 5.04
C ASN A 56 0.47 12.07 6.39
N LEU A 57 1.44 12.80 6.96
CA LEU A 57 1.96 12.52 8.30
C LEU A 57 1.19 13.37 9.32
N TYR A 58 0.66 12.72 10.35
CA TYR A 58 -0.01 13.37 11.46
C TYR A 58 0.77 13.09 12.73
N SER A 59 1.35 14.12 13.33
CA SER A 59 2.00 13.99 14.63
C SER A 59 0.95 13.72 15.71
N PRO A 60 1.25 12.83 16.69
CA PRO A 60 0.41 12.70 17.87
C PRO A 60 0.20 14.08 18.50
N ARG A 61 -1.02 14.37 18.95
CA ARG A 61 -1.28 15.61 19.68
C ARG A 61 -0.50 15.55 20.98
N SER A 62 0.50 16.42 21.13
CA SER A 62 1.20 16.59 22.39
C SER A 62 0.18 17.00 23.46
N GLN A 63 -0.18 16.11 24.38
CA GLN A 63 -0.93 16.47 25.58
C GLN A 63 0.04 17.16 26.55
N HIS A 64 0.49 18.36 26.22
CA HIS A 64 1.13 19.26 27.17
C HIS A 64 0.53 20.65 27.00
N GLN A 65 -0.58 20.87 27.69
CA GLN A 65 -1.00 22.18 28.14
C GLN A 65 -1.82 22.03 29.43
N SER A 66 -1.47 22.84 30.43
CA SER A 66 -1.94 22.92 31.83
C SER A 66 -1.18 21.97 32.77
N SER A 67 -0.40 22.45 33.74
CA SER A 67 -0.55 23.66 34.57
C SER A 67 0.72 24.50 34.66
#